data_AF-W1DV12-F1
#
_entry.id   AF-W1DV12-F1
#
_cell.length_a   1.000
_cell.length_b   1.000
_cell.length_c   1.000
_cell.angle_alpha   90.00
_cell.angle_beta   90.00
_cell.angle_gamma   90.00
#
_symmetry.space_group_name_H-M   'P 1'
#
loop_
_entity.id
_entity.type
_entity.pdbx_description
1 polymer ?
#
loop_
_entity_poly.entity_id
_entity_poly.type
_entity_poly.pdbx_seq_one_letter_code
_entity_poly.pdbx_strand_id
1 'polypeptide(L)' 'MRVNHGLTPQDLKAYGINDVQDIVHNPSYDMLFQEELDPNLEGYERGVLTTLGAIAVDTGIFYRSFSER' A
#
# COMPACT_ATOMS: atom_id res chain seq x y z
N MET A 1 -16.63 8.12 7.99
CA MET A 1 -15.97 7.64 6.77
C MET A 1 -15.30 8.82 6.10
N ARG A 2 -13.98 8.79 5.95
CA ARG A 2 -13.26 9.79 5.16
C ARG A 2 -13.51 9.45 3.70
N VAL A 3 -14.37 10.23 3.05
CA VAL A 3 -14.68 10.06 1.63
C VAL A 3 -13.60 10.79 0.85
N ASN A 4 -12.49 10.12 0.54
CA ASN A 4 -11.43 10.70 -0.25
C ASN A 4 -11.70 10.44 -1.75
N HIS A 5 -12.04 11.52 -2.47
CA HIS A 5 -11.94 11.61 -3.92
C HIS A 5 -12.70 10.57 -4.76
N GLY A 6 -14.02 10.50 -4.62
CA GLY A 6 -14.93 9.99 -5.67
C GLY A 6 -15.17 8.48 -5.72
N LEU A 7 -14.54 7.70 -4.85
CA LEU A 7 -14.81 6.27 -4.68
C LEU A 7 -15.54 6.01 -3.36
N THR A 8 -16.59 5.21 -3.43
CA THR A 8 -17.36 4.79 -2.28
C THR A 8 -17.12 3.31 -1.99
N PRO A 9 -17.29 2.85 -0.73
CA PRO A 9 -17.27 1.42 -0.41
C PRO A 9 -18.28 0.61 -1.24
N GLN A 10 -19.36 1.24 -1.71
CA GLN A 10 -20.37 0.60 -2.54
C GLN A 10 -19.84 0.27 -3.95
N ASP A 11 -18.94 1.09 -4.49
CA ASP A 11 -18.29 0.83 -5.79
C ASP A 11 -17.37 -0.40 -5.71
N LEU A 12 -16.79 -0.66 -4.54
CA LEU A 12 -15.93 -1.83 -4.29
C LEU A 12 -16.73 -3.13 -4.11
N LYS A 13 -17.99 -3.05 -3.66
CA LYS A 13 -18.87 -4.22 -3.52
C LYS A 13 -19.14 -4.91 -4.86
N ALA A 14 -19.15 -4.16 -5.96
CA ALA A 14 -19.28 -4.74 -7.30
C ALA A 14 -18.15 -5.74 -7.62
N TYR A 15 -16.99 -5.59 -7.00
CA TYR A 15 -15.83 -6.47 -7.13
C TYR A 15 -15.75 -7.54 -6.03
N GLY A 16 -16.75 -7.62 -5.14
CA GLY A 16 -16.79 -8.58 -4.04
C GLY A 16 -15.98 -8.18 -2.81
N ILE A 17 -15.46 -6.95 -2.74
CA ILE A 17 -14.76 -6.42 -1.56
C ILE A 17 -15.81 -5.87 -0.60
N ASN A 18 -15.90 -6.49 0.58
CA ASN A 18 -16.87 -6.13 1.63
C ASN A 18 -16.13 -5.57 2.87
N ASP A 19 -16.87 -4.90 3.75
CA ASP A 19 -16.39 -4.40 5.04
C ASP A 19 -15.16 -3.47 4.95
N VAL A 20 -15.14 -2.62 3.93
CA VAL A 20 -14.08 -1.62 3.71
C VAL A 20 -14.13 -0.54 4.80
N GLN A 21 -13.05 -0.43 5.57
CA GLN A 21 -12.93 0.51 6.68
C GLN A 21 -12.51 1.91 6.24
N ASP A 22 -11.48 1.99 5.38
CA ASP A 22 -10.98 3.24 4.84
C ASP A 22 -10.57 3.08 3.38
N ILE A 23 -10.66 4.16 2.60
CA ILE A 23 -10.26 4.21 1.19
C ILE A 23 -9.31 5.39 1.01
N VAL A 24 -8.06 5.06 0.69
CA VAL A 24 -7.05 6.03 0.28
C VAL A 24 -6.95 6.00 -1.24
N HIS A 25 -7.59 6.96 -1.89
CA HIS A 25 -7.59 7.07 -3.36
C HIS A 25 -6.66 8.19 -3.84
N ASN A 26 -5.79 7.85 -4.80
CA ASN A 26 -4.78 8.76 -5.36
C ASN A 26 -3.93 9.46 -4.28
N PRO A 27 -3.25 8.71 -3.39
CA PRO A 27 -2.42 9.30 -2.35
C PRO A 27 -1.28 10.13 -2.96
N SER A 28 -0.90 11.20 -2.28
CA SER A 28 0.30 11.94 -2.61
C SER A 28 1.57 11.16 -2.24
N TYR A 29 2.70 11.52 -2.86
CA TYR A 29 4.00 10.94 -2.50
C TYR A 29 4.34 11.13 -1.02
N ASP A 30 4.01 12.29 -0.44
CA ASP A 30 4.28 12.55 0.99
C ASP A 30 3.47 11.62 1.90
N MET A 31 2.24 11.30 1.53
CA MET A 31 1.40 10.36 2.27
C MET A 31 1.98 8.95 2.17
N LEU A 32 2.32 8.49 0.96
CA LEU A 32 2.96 7.18 0.78
C LEU A 32 4.25 7.05 1.58
N PHE A 33 5.09 8.10 1.57
CA PHE A 33 6.34 8.12 2.31
C PHE A 33 6.12 7.99 3.84
N GLN A 34 5.08 8.63 4.38
CA GLN A 34 4.76 8.53 5.81
C GLN A 34 4.21 7.16 6.18
N GLU A 35 3.29 6.63 5.36
CA GLU A 35 2.67 5.32 5.60
C GLU A 35 3.72 4.19 5.51
N GLU A 36 4.62 4.23 4.52
CA GLU A 36 5.68 3.22 4.36
C GLU A 36 6.74 3.22 5.48
N LEU A 37 6.82 4.31 6.26
CA LEU A 37 7.74 4.44 7.41
C LEU A 37 7.05 4.26 8.76
N ASP A 38 5.79 3.84 8.79
CA ASP A 38 5.07 3.60 10.03
C ASP A 38 5.79 2.50 10.87
N PRO A 39 6.16 2.79 12.13
CA PRO A 39 6.85 1.83 13.00
C PRO A 39 6.03 0.59 13.34
N ASN A 40 4.72 0.58 13.09
CA ASN A 40 3.84 -0.56 13.30
C ASN A 40 3.83 -1.54 12.12
N LEU A 41 4.51 -1.23 11.01
CA LEU A 41 4.61 -2.14 9.87
C LEU A 41 5.54 -3.31 10.17
N GLU A 42 5.07 -4.51 9.84
CA GLU A 42 5.77 -5.76 10.09
C GLU A 42 5.99 -6.54 8.78
N GLY A 43 7.00 -7.42 8.78
CA GLY A 43 7.29 -8.29 7.64
C GLY A 43 7.63 -7.52 6.36
N TYR A 44 6.91 -7.84 5.28
CA TYR A 44 7.13 -7.30 3.93
C TYR A 44 6.50 -5.93 3.69
N GLU A 45 5.66 -5.46 4.62
CA GLU A 45 5.01 -4.15 4.50
C GLU A 45 5.95 -3.02 4.94
N ARG A 46 6.98 -3.34 5.72
CA ARG A 46 7.90 -2.35 6.30
C ARG A 46 8.85 -1.76 5.26
N GLY A 47 8.80 -0.44 5.11
CA GLY A 47 9.81 0.35 4.41
C GLY A 47 11.01 0.71 5.29
N VAL A 48 12.18 0.84 4.67
CA VAL A 48 13.41 1.34 5.31
C VAL A 48 13.94 2.54 4.53
N LEU A 49 14.11 3.66 5.22
CA LEU A 49 14.73 4.85 4.65
C LEU A 49 16.22 4.62 4.42
N THR A 50 16.66 4.70 3.17
CA THR A 50 18.07 4.58 2.80
C THR A 50 18.81 5.90 2.96
N THR A 51 20.14 5.86 2.96
CA THR A 51 21.00 7.06 3.04
C THR A 51 20.84 8.02 1.86
N LEU A 52 20.29 7.53 0.74
CA LEU A 52 20.01 8.33 -0.46
C LEU A 52 18.62 8.99 -0.40
N GLY A 53 17.85 8.78 0.67
CA GLY A 53 16.50 9.35 0.82
C GLY A 53 15.39 8.57 0.12
N ALA A 54 15.70 7.43 -0.50
CA ALA A 54 14.70 6.52 -1.07
C ALA A 54 14.26 5.48 -0.03
N ILE A 55 13.01 5.04 -0.11
CA ILE A 55 12.48 3.93 0.69
C ILE A 55 12.80 2.61 -0.02
N ALA A 56 13.33 1.65 0.72
CA ALA A 56 13.54 0.27 0.28
C ALA A 56 12.56 -0.66 0.99
N VAL A 57 11.98 -1.61 0.24
CA VAL A 57 11.06 -2.64 0.74
C VAL A 57 11.58 -4.03 0.38
N ASP A 58 11.19 -5.04 1.15
CA ASP A 58 11.52 -6.45 0.88
C ASP A 58 10.28 -7.20 0.40
N THR A 59 10.37 -7.85 -0.76
CA THR A 59 9.29 -8.66 -1.36
C THR A 59 9.44 -10.16 -1.06
N GLY A 60 10.42 -10.52 -0.23
CA GLY A 60 10.71 -11.87 0.20
C GLY A 60 11.17 -12.76 -0.96
N ILE A 61 10.60 -13.96 -1.03
CA ILE A 61 10.97 -14.96 -2.03
C ILE A 61 10.53 -14.61 -3.46
N PHE A 62 9.62 -13.65 -3.62
CA PHE A 62 9.03 -13.27 -4.90
C PHE A 62 9.77 -12.09 -5.55
N TYR A 63 11.08 -12.22 -5.71
CA TYR A 63 11.94 -11.17 -6.27
C TYR A 63 11.85 -11.02 -7.80
N ARG A 64 11.12 -11.91 -8.50
CA ARG A 64 10.89 -11.84 -9.97
C ARG A 64 9.61 -12.54 -10.39
N SER A 65 9.09 -12.19 -11.57
CA SER A 65 8.00 -12.94 -12.20
C SER A 65 8.45 -14.38 -12.49
N PHE A 66 7.58 -15.33 -12.19
CA PHE A 66 7.82 -16.73 -12.47
C PHE A 66 7.37 -17.02 -13.91
N SER A 67 8.25 -16.72 -14.86
CA SER A 67 8.14 -17.21 -16.23
C SER A 67 9.19 -18.31 -16.38
N GLU A 68 8.74 -19.52 -16.71
CA GLU A 68 9.49 -20.79 -16.89
C GLU A 68 9.50 -21.74 -15.68
N ARG A 69 8.39 -22.46 -15.49
CA ARG A 69 8.38 -23.93 -15.48
C ARG A 69 7.14 -24.46 -16.19
#